data_AF-A0AAD7S444-F1
#
_entry.id   AF-A0AAD7S444-F1
#
_cell.length_a   1.000
_cell.length_b   1.000
_cell.length_c   1.000
_cell.angle_alpha   90.00
_cell.angle_beta   90.00
_cell.angle_gamma   90.00
#
_symmetry.space_group_name_H-M   'P 1'
#
loop_
_entity.id
_entity.type
_entity.pdbx_description
1 polymer ?
#
loop_
_entity_poly.entity_id
_entity_poly.type
_entity_poly.pdbx_seq_one_letter_code
_entity_poly.pdbx_strand_id
1 'polypeptide(L)'
;MKGSVYFALSLFGVLFASASSTSEICASPMDQGSGEEQQLKFFYSTEKSVCLPFHYKGAGGNDNRFDSDNECSAACSENHAEIYPEGDAVCVLPKEQGMCYGRHVRYFYSTEEQTCRTFIYGGCMGNGNRFSTREDCQATCQAKGSRSGGAVDSGPNPDAHSTNSGLIAAVLGGCIFAVAIISVIAALIKNKTKDRKKVPTQDLEMSSK
;
A
#
# COMPACT_ATOMS: atom_id res chain seq x y z
N MET A 1 -27.38 65.15 50.66
CA MET A 1 -28.47 64.22 50.26
C MET A 1 -28.26 63.80 48.82
N LYS A 2 -28.30 62.48 48.56
CA LYS A 2 -28.37 61.78 47.26
C LYS A 2 -27.05 61.77 46.47
N GLY A 3 -26.45 60.65 46.07
CA GLY A 3 -26.78 59.23 46.20
C GLY A 3 -25.79 58.46 45.32
N SER A 4 -25.15 57.42 45.86
CA SER A 4 -24.31 56.49 45.10
C SER A 4 -25.13 55.77 44.03
N VAL A 5 -24.66 55.76 42.80
CA VAL A 5 -25.10 54.80 41.78
C VAL A 5 -23.87 54.04 41.31
N TYR A 6 -23.80 52.78 41.75
CA TYR A 6 -22.85 51.78 41.30
C TYR A 6 -23.11 51.48 39.82
N PHE A 7 -22.16 51.78 38.94
CA PHE A 7 -22.21 51.31 37.55
C PHE A 7 -21.60 49.90 37.52
N ALA A 8 -22.46 48.92 37.31
CA ALA A 8 -22.09 47.51 37.26
C ALA A 8 -21.10 47.23 36.12
N LEU A 9 -19.96 46.65 36.47
CA LEU A 9 -19.02 46.01 35.53
C LEU A 9 -19.69 44.78 34.92
N SER A 10 -20.23 44.92 33.71
CA SER A 10 -20.62 43.77 32.90
C SER A 10 -19.38 43.27 32.14
N LEU A 11 -18.66 42.35 32.78
CA LEU A 11 -17.70 41.47 32.11
C LEU A 11 -18.50 40.48 31.25
N PHE A 12 -18.99 40.92 30.09
CA PHE A 12 -19.29 39.98 29.00
C PHE A 12 -17.94 39.55 28.42
N GLY A 13 -17.32 38.58 29.08
CA GLY A 13 -16.28 37.77 28.48
C GLY A 13 -16.88 37.09 27.26
N VAL A 14 -16.61 37.62 26.08
CA VAL A 14 -16.89 36.94 24.83
C VAL A 14 -15.93 35.76 24.80
N LEU A 15 -16.40 34.60 25.29
CA LEU A 15 -15.83 33.33 24.95
C LEU A 15 -16.02 33.17 23.44
N PHE A 16 -15.05 33.65 22.66
CA PHE A 16 -14.87 33.17 21.30
C PHE A 16 -14.49 31.69 21.43
N ALA A 17 -15.51 30.83 21.41
CA ALA A 17 -15.30 29.44 21.09
C ALA A 17 -14.74 29.43 19.67
N SER A 18 -13.44 29.20 19.53
CA SER A 18 -12.83 28.83 18.27
C SER A 18 -13.42 27.49 17.87
N ALA A 19 -14.58 27.50 17.21
CA ALA A 19 -15.07 26.34 16.52
C ALA A 19 -14.02 26.05 15.43
N SER A 20 -13.20 25.02 15.63
CA SER A 20 -12.35 24.49 14.57
C SER A 20 -13.31 24.07 13.45
N SER A 21 -13.41 24.90 12.42
CA SER A 21 -14.28 24.64 11.28
C SER A 21 -13.59 23.59 10.42
N THR A 22 -13.75 22.32 10.77
CA THR A 22 -13.50 21.25 9.82
C THR A 22 -14.38 21.55 8.59
N SER A 23 -13.75 21.65 7.42
CA SER A 23 -14.48 21.90 6.16
C SER A 23 -15.63 20.89 6.05
N GLU A 24 -16.84 21.36 5.66
CA GLU A 24 -18.02 20.49 5.51
C GLU A 24 -17.74 19.29 4.58
N ILE A 25 -16.82 19.48 3.61
CA ILE A 25 -16.28 18.43 2.76
C ILE A 25 -15.67 17.32 3.61
N CYS A 26 -14.73 17.66 4.48
CA CYS A 26 -13.96 16.71 5.29
C CYS A 26 -14.81 16.06 6.40
N ALA A 27 -15.91 16.69 6.81
CA ALA A 27 -16.86 16.14 7.77
C ALA A 27 -17.84 15.13 7.15
N SER A 28 -18.00 15.15 5.82
CA SER A 28 -18.91 14.24 5.11
C SER A 28 -18.41 12.79 5.16
N PRO A 29 -19.31 11.79 5.23
CA PRO A 29 -18.91 10.38 5.25
C PRO A 29 -18.35 9.93 3.90
N MET A 30 -17.63 8.82 3.87
CA MET A 30 -17.29 8.15 2.60
C MET A 30 -18.59 7.75 1.88
N ASP A 31 -18.72 8.17 0.63
CA ASP A 31 -19.85 7.81 -0.22
C ASP A 31 -19.36 7.22 -1.54
N GLN A 32 -19.67 5.94 -1.74
CA GLN A 32 -19.27 5.19 -2.92
C GLN A 32 -19.97 5.68 -4.21
N GLY A 33 -21.07 6.43 -4.08
CA GLY A 33 -21.90 6.83 -5.19
C GLY A 33 -22.64 5.68 -5.85
N SER A 34 -23.01 5.87 -7.12
CA SER A 34 -23.71 4.92 -7.96
C SER A 34 -22.99 4.74 -9.31
N GLY A 35 -23.35 3.69 -10.04
CA GLY A 35 -22.69 3.29 -11.29
C GLY A 35 -21.89 1.99 -11.15
N GLU A 36 -21.17 1.65 -12.22
CA GLU A 36 -20.41 0.40 -12.37
C GLU A 36 -18.89 0.64 -12.51
N GLU A 37 -18.44 1.89 -12.43
CA GLU A 37 -17.01 2.20 -12.48
C GLU A 37 -16.33 1.82 -11.17
N GLN A 38 -15.01 1.64 -11.23
CA GLN A 38 -14.19 1.37 -10.04
C GLN A 38 -12.99 2.29 -10.03
N GLN A 39 -13.23 3.54 -9.64
CA GLN A 39 -12.17 4.52 -9.53
C GLN A 39 -11.59 4.51 -8.10
N LEU A 40 -10.28 4.31 -7.98
CA LEU A 40 -9.59 4.49 -6.71
C LEU A 40 -9.53 5.98 -6.39
N LYS A 41 -10.15 6.38 -5.28
CA LYS A 41 -10.18 7.75 -4.74
C LYS A 41 -9.83 7.72 -3.26
N PHE A 42 -9.64 8.89 -2.66
CA PHE A 42 -9.38 9.05 -1.23
C PHE A 42 -10.47 9.86 -0.56
N PHE A 43 -10.82 9.52 0.67
CA PHE A 43 -11.69 10.31 1.53
C PHE A 43 -11.01 10.54 2.88
N TYR A 44 -11.31 11.65 3.53
CA TYR A 44 -10.87 11.91 4.89
C TYR A 44 -11.78 11.22 5.90
N SER A 45 -11.23 10.32 6.70
CA SER A 45 -11.92 9.72 7.83
C SER A 45 -11.70 10.58 9.07
N THR A 46 -12.76 11.19 9.60
CA THR A 46 -12.70 11.95 10.86
C THR A 46 -12.43 11.04 12.06
N GLU A 47 -12.98 9.82 12.08
CA GLU A 47 -12.73 8.81 13.12
C GLU A 47 -11.24 8.45 13.24
N LYS A 48 -10.59 8.23 12.10
CA LYS A 48 -9.18 7.82 12.06
C LYS A 48 -8.22 9.00 11.84
N SER A 49 -8.77 10.20 11.65
CA SER A 49 -8.05 11.44 11.31
C SER A 49 -7.03 11.24 10.18
N VAL A 50 -7.41 10.49 9.15
CA VAL A 50 -6.51 10.09 8.06
C VAL A 50 -7.26 9.92 6.74
N CYS A 51 -6.57 10.19 5.65
CA CYS A 51 -7.04 9.94 4.30
C CYS A 51 -6.94 8.45 3.94
N LEU A 52 -8.07 7.83 3.58
CA LEU A 52 -8.17 6.42 3.26
C LEU A 52 -8.67 6.22 1.82
N PRO A 53 -8.14 5.20 1.12
CA PRO A 53 -8.62 4.87 -0.21
C PRO A 53 -10.01 4.22 -0.19
N PHE A 54 -10.82 4.48 -1.21
CA PHE A 54 -12.08 3.79 -1.48
C PHE A 54 -12.36 3.71 -3.00
N HIS A 55 -13.32 2.88 -3.40
CA HIS A 55 -13.69 2.71 -4.81
C HIS A 55 -14.96 3.50 -5.16
N TYR A 56 -14.82 4.65 -5.82
CA TYR A 56 -15.95 5.44 -6.30
C TYR A 56 -16.56 4.84 -7.58
N LYS A 57 -17.90 4.82 -7.65
CA LYS A 57 -18.68 4.18 -8.72
C LYS A 57 -18.93 5.03 -9.98
N GLY A 58 -18.47 6.28 -9.98
CA GLY A 58 -18.49 7.16 -11.15
C GLY A 58 -19.62 8.19 -11.18
N ALA A 59 -20.68 8.03 -10.39
CA ALA A 59 -21.77 9.00 -10.30
C ALA A 59 -22.24 9.29 -8.86
N GLY A 60 -22.75 10.51 -8.62
CA GLY A 60 -23.26 10.93 -7.31
C GLY A 60 -22.18 11.02 -6.23
N GLY A 61 -22.58 10.75 -4.99
CA GLY A 61 -21.72 10.85 -3.81
C GLY A 61 -21.62 12.27 -3.25
N ASN A 62 -20.53 12.54 -2.53
CA ASN A 62 -20.20 13.86 -1.98
C ASN A 62 -18.75 14.27 -2.32
N ASP A 63 -18.35 15.44 -1.85
CA ASP A 63 -17.06 16.07 -2.18
C ASP A 63 -15.88 15.56 -1.34
N ASN A 64 -16.10 14.70 -0.34
CA ASN A 64 -15.02 14.04 0.41
C ASN A 64 -14.37 12.94 -0.44
N ARG A 65 -13.84 13.33 -1.60
CA ARG A 65 -13.37 12.46 -2.67
C ARG A 65 -12.28 13.17 -3.45
N PHE A 66 -11.05 12.71 -3.23
CA PHE A 66 -9.84 13.28 -3.79
C PHE A 66 -9.12 12.25 -4.67
N ASP A 67 -8.29 12.72 -5.60
CA ASP A 67 -7.58 11.85 -6.54
C ASP A 67 -6.31 11.24 -5.93
N SER A 68 -5.78 11.88 -4.89
CA SER A 68 -4.59 11.41 -4.16
C SER A 68 -4.72 11.62 -2.66
N ASP A 69 -3.93 10.87 -1.89
CA ASP A 69 -3.87 11.03 -0.45
C ASP A 69 -3.21 12.36 -0.03
N ASN A 70 -2.28 12.90 -0.84
CA ASN A 70 -1.72 14.24 -0.65
C ASN A 70 -2.77 15.35 -0.83
N GLU A 71 -3.59 15.27 -1.87
CA GLU A 71 -4.68 16.23 -2.10
C GLU A 71 -5.70 16.18 -0.96
N CYS A 72 -6.09 14.97 -0.54
CA CYS A 72 -6.98 14.78 0.60
C CYS A 72 -6.40 15.35 1.89
N SER A 73 -5.13 15.08 2.19
CA SER A 73 -4.52 15.56 3.43
C SER A 73 -4.31 17.08 3.39
N ALA A 74 -3.98 17.65 2.23
CA ALA A 74 -3.90 19.11 2.06
C ALA A 74 -5.25 19.79 2.33
N ALA A 75 -6.36 19.15 1.92
CA ALA A 75 -7.70 19.69 2.13
C ALA A 75 -8.20 19.52 3.57
N CYS A 76 -7.85 18.41 4.24
CA CYS A 76 -8.56 17.95 5.43
C CYS A 76 -7.71 17.67 6.67
N SER A 77 -6.39 17.50 6.55
CA SER A 77 -5.54 17.11 7.68
C SER A 77 -4.81 18.32 8.26
N GLU A 78 -4.95 18.53 9.56
CA GLU A 78 -4.17 19.54 10.30
C GLU A 78 -2.65 19.23 10.27
N ASN A 79 -2.28 17.96 10.07
CA ASN A 79 -0.89 17.49 10.02
C ASN A 79 -0.31 17.43 8.60
N HIS A 80 -0.98 18.02 7.60
CA HIS A 80 -0.52 17.96 6.21
C HIS A 80 0.94 18.36 6.03
N ALA A 81 1.36 19.46 6.64
CA ALA A 81 2.72 20.00 6.51
C ALA A 81 3.80 19.07 7.09
N GLU A 82 3.44 18.18 8.02
CA GLU A 82 4.37 17.18 8.56
C GLU A 82 4.44 15.94 7.64
N ILE A 83 3.31 15.55 7.06
CA ILE A 83 3.21 14.38 6.17
C ILE A 83 3.82 14.70 4.80
N TYR A 84 3.57 15.91 4.28
CA TYR A 84 3.98 16.41 2.97
C TYR A 84 4.63 17.79 3.09
N PRO A 85 5.82 17.90 3.71
CA PRO A 85 6.53 19.16 3.82
C PRO A 85 6.97 19.65 2.44
N GLU A 86 7.06 20.98 2.28
CA GLU A 86 7.44 21.60 1.02
C GLU A 86 8.94 21.40 0.69
N GLY A 87 9.26 21.39 -0.61
CA GLY A 87 10.63 21.38 -1.10
C GLY A 87 11.42 20.13 -0.72
N ASP A 88 12.68 20.31 -0.32
CA ASP A 88 13.59 19.22 0.01
C ASP A 88 13.46 18.71 1.45
N ALA A 89 12.63 19.35 2.27
CA ALA A 89 12.34 18.85 3.63
C ALA A 89 11.67 17.47 3.60
N VAL A 90 10.99 17.12 2.51
CA VAL A 90 10.41 15.79 2.31
C VAL A 90 11.48 14.68 2.27
N CYS A 91 12.69 15.00 1.83
CA CYS A 91 13.74 14.04 1.58
C CYS A 91 14.37 13.45 2.85
N VAL A 92 14.11 14.05 4.01
CA VAL A 92 14.59 13.54 5.31
C VAL A 92 13.58 12.69 6.05
N LEU A 93 12.35 12.56 5.53
CA LEU A 93 11.34 11.70 6.13
C LEU A 93 11.71 10.22 5.93
N PRO A 94 11.31 9.32 6.84
CA PRO A 94 11.55 7.89 6.67
C PRO A 94 10.73 7.33 5.51
N LYS A 95 11.19 6.25 4.89
CA LYS A 95 10.31 5.45 4.03
C LYS A 95 9.20 4.83 4.88
N GLU A 96 7.95 5.00 4.47
CA GLU A 96 6.81 4.42 5.18
C GLU A 96 5.92 3.59 4.24
N GLN A 97 5.90 2.28 4.47
CA GLN A 97 5.04 1.36 3.72
C GLN A 97 3.56 1.63 3.98
N GLY A 98 3.19 2.14 5.16
CA GLY A 98 1.80 2.31 5.57
C GLY A 98 1.13 1.00 5.99
N MET A 99 -0.15 1.08 6.39
CA MET A 99 -0.89 -0.06 6.98
C MET A 99 -1.69 -0.89 5.97
N CYS A 100 -1.82 -0.39 4.74
CA CYS A 100 -2.52 -1.11 3.67
C CYS A 100 -1.62 -2.18 3.05
N TYR A 101 -2.22 -3.15 2.35
CA TYR A 101 -1.55 -4.33 1.84
C TYR A 101 -1.33 -4.32 0.32
N GLY A 102 -1.51 -3.15 -0.31
CA GLY A 102 -1.17 -2.94 -1.71
C GLY A 102 0.32 -3.13 -1.98
N ARG A 103 0.67 -3.40 -3.24
CA ARG A 103 2.06 -3.57 -3.68
C ARG A 103 2.40 -2.53 -4.73
N HIS A 104 2.53 -1.28 -4.29
CA HIS A 104 2.87 -0.18 -5.17
C HIS A 104 4.37 0.09 -5.07
N VAL A 105 5.12 -0.21 -6.14
CA VAL A 105 6.54 0.17 -6.22
C VAL A 105 6.60 1.69 -6.30
N ARG A 106 7.34 2.30 -5.37
CA ARG A 106 7.57 3.74 -5.29
C ARG A 106 9.05 3.99 -4.99
N TYR A 107 9.48 5.22 -5.20
CA TYR A 107 10.82 5.67 -4.87
C TYR A 107 10.81 6.49 -3.58
N PHE A 108 11.85 6.37 -2.77
CA PHE A 108 12.11 7.24 -1.63
C PHE A 108 13.58 7.64 -1.66
N TYR A 109 13.91 8.79 -1.09
CA TYR A 109 15.28 9.21 -0.89
C TYR A 109 15.85 8.57 0.38
N SER A 110 16.92 7.78 0.23
CA SER A 110 17.70 7.26 1.35
C SER A 110 18.77 8.26 1.72
N THR A 111 18.65 8.88 2.89
CA THR A 111 19.68 9.79 3.42
C THR A 111 20.97 9.05 3.80
N GLU A 112 20.86 7.76 4.15
CA GLU A 112 21.99 6.87 4.46
C GLU A 112 22.86 6.61 3.22
N GLU A 113 22.23 6.33 2.08
CA GLU A 113 22.93 6.00 0.82
C GLU A 113 23.03 7.19 -0.13
N GLN A 114 22.46 8.33 0.26
CA GLN A 114 22.40 9.55 -0.52
C GLN A 114 21.82 9.34 -1.94
N THR A 115 20.89 8.40 -2.07
CA THR A 115 20.33 8.01 -3.37
C THR A 115 18.85 7.65 -3.29
N CYS A 116 18.16 7.77 -4.42
CA CYS A 116 16.77 7.35 -4.56
C CYS A 116 16.70 5.83 -4.73
N ARG A 117 15.97 5.16 -3.84
CA ARG A 117 15.76 3.71 -3.82
C ARG A 117 14.29 3.39 -3.96
N THR A 118 13.96 2.16 -4.32
CA THR A 118 12.56 1.72 -4.32
C THR A 118 12.15 1.09 -3.01
N PHE A 119 10.85 1.15 -2.75
CA PHE A 119 10.20 0.42 -1.68
C PHE A 119 8.77 0.06 -2.10
N ILE A 120 8.15 -0.83 -1.34
CA ILE A 120 6.73 -1.17 -1.52
C ILE A 120 5.90 -0.28 -0.62
N TYR A 121 5.05 0.54 -1.24
CA TYR A 121 4.00 1.29 -0.57
C TYR A 121 2.70 0.48 -0.56
N GLY A 122 2.08 0.42 0.61
CA GLY A 122 0.86 -0.30 0.91
C GLY A 122 -0.41 0.31 0.29
N GLY A 123 -0.37 1.56 -0.15
CA GLY A 123 -1.49 2.24 -0.83
C GLY A 123 -2.31 3.19 0.06
N CYS A 124 -2.02 3.27 1.36
CA CYS A 124 -2.57 4.28 2.25
C CYS A 124 -1.57 4.68 3.34
N MET A 125 -1.78 5.86 3.94
CA MET A 125 -0.89 6.47 4.94
C MET A 125 0.53 6.73 4.39
N GLY A 126 1.53 6.65 5.25
CA GLY A 126 2.90 7.02 4.92
C GLY A 126 3.08 8.53 4.88
N ASN A 127 4.16 8.94 4.23
CA ASN A 127 4.54 10.33 4.10
C ASN A 127 5.03 10.66 2.69
N GLY A 128 5.40 11.92 2.48
CA GLY A 128 5.78 12.49 1.20
C GLY A 128 7.10 12.00 0.63
N ASN A 129 7.96 11.29 1.39
CA ASN A 129 9.18 10.68 0.84
C ASN A 129 8.82 9.42 0.03
N ARG A 130 8.02 9.64 -1.00
CA ARG A 130 7.37 8.62 -1.82
C ARG A 130 7.03 9.22 -3.18
N PHE A 131 7.88 8.94 -4.15
CA PHE A 131 7.79 9.42 -5.52
C PHE A 131 7.36 8.30 -6.46
N SER A 132 6.67 8.66 -7.54
CA SER A 132 6.23 7.70 -8.56
C SER A 132 7.39 7.26 -9.46
N THR A 133 8.35 8.15 -9.69
CA THR A 133 9.52 7.90 -10.55
C THR A 133 10.82 8.19 -9.81
N ARG A 134 11.93 7.66 -10.34
CA ARG A 134 13.26 7.93 -9.80
C ARG A 134 13.63 9.39 -10.05
N GLU A 135 13.28 9.89 -11.22
CA GLU A 135 13.58 11.22 -11.71
C GLU A 135 12.94 12.29 -10.81
N ASP A 136 11.67 12.10 -10.42
CA ASP A 136 10.99 13.01 -9.48
C ASP A 136 11.69 13.04 -8.11
N CYS A 137 12.10 11.87 -7.61
CA CYS A 137 12.84 11.76 -6.36
C CYS A 137 14.20 12.47 -6.45
N GLN A 138 14.96 12.25 -7.54
CA GLN A 138 16.28 12.86 -7.73
C GLN A 138 16.17 14.37 -7.91
N ALA A 139 15.21 14.84 -8.71
CA ALA A 139 14.97 16.26 -8.92
C ALA A 139 14.62 16.98 -7.61
N THR A 140 13.84 16.33 -6.74
CA THR A 140 13.44 16.88 -5.45
C THR A 140 14.60 16.86 -4.43
N CYS A 141 15.32 15.74 -4.35
CA CYS A 141 16.21 15.45 -3.23
C CYS A 141 17.72 15.58 -3.51
N GLN A 142 18.14 15.55 -4.78
CA GLN A 142 19.56 15.57 -5.15
C GLN A 142 20.03 16.91 -5.74
N ALA A 143 19.12 17.86 -5.97
CA ALA A 143 19.45 19.16 -6.57
C ALA A 143 20.44 20.02 -5.75
N LYS A 144 20.54 19.81 -4.42
CA LYS A 144 21.41 20.63 -3.54
C LYS A 144 22.80 20.06 -3.27
N GLY A 145 23.10 18.82 -3.70
CA GLY A 145 24.42 18.20 -3.56
C GLY A 145 25.46 18.65 -4.60
N SER A 146 25.03 19.32 -5.67
CA SER A 146 25.83 19.51 -6.89
C SER A 146 26.39 20.93 -7.07
N ARG A 147 26.98 21.52 -6.01
CA ARG A 147 28.05 22.52 -6.23
C ARG A 147 29.40 21.90 -6.56
N SER A 148 29.46 20.57 -6.60
CA SER A 148 30.57 19.81 -7.16
C SER A 148 29.96 18.80 -8.12
N GLY A 149 30.23 18.95 -9.43
CA GLY A 149 29.58 18.20 -10.50
C GLY A 149 29.69 16.68 -10.37
N GLY A 150 28.72 16.08 -9.69
CA GLY A 150 28.44 14.65 -9.74
C GLY A 150 27.50 14.36 -10.89
N ALA A 151 27.90 13.44 -11.77
CA ALA A 151 27.08 12.93 -12.85
C ALA A 151 25.71 12.52 -12.33
N VAL A 152 24.63 12.93 -13.02
CA VAL A 152 23.31 12.33 -12.87
C VAL A 152 23.51 10.84 -13.10
N ASP A 153 23.41 10.03 -12.04
CA ASP A 153 23.51 8.58 -12.17
C ASP A 153 22.27 8.09 -12.93
N SER A 154 22.42 8.00 -14.26
CA SER A 154 21.49 7.33 -15.17
C SER A 154 21.63 5.80 -15.11
N GLY A 155 22.36 5.27 -14.12
CA GLY A 155 22.50 3.83 -13.92
C GLY A 155 21.14 3.15 -13.65
N PRO A 156 21.04 1.82 -13.86
CA PRO A 156 19.84 1.07 -13.52
C PRO A 156 19.46 1.25 -12.05
N ASN A 157 18.17 1.25 -11.73
CA ASN A 157 17.70 1.28 -10.34
C ASN A 157 18.35 0.12 -9.55
N PRO A 158 19.10 0.37 -8.46
CA PRO A 158 19.82 -0.67 -7.73
C PRO A 158 18.89 -1.74 -7.14
N ASP A 159 17.60 -1.43 -7.02
CA ASP A 159 16.57 -2.32 -6.50
C ASP A 159 15.72 -2.97 -7.61
N ALA A 160 16.07 -2.77 -8.88
CA ALA A 160 15.42 -3.46 -9.98
C ALA A 160 15.61 -4.97 -9.78
N HIS A 161 14.52 -5.67 -9.51
CA HIS A 161 14.53 -7.09 -9.21
C HIS A 161 15.08 -7.86 -10.43
N SER A 162 16.34 -8.30 -10.37
CA SER A 162 16.91 -9.26 -11.30
C SER A 162 16.19 -10.60 -11.11
N THR A 163 15.13 -10.86 -11.88
CA THR A 163 14.58 -12.20 -11.99
C THR A 163 15.62 -13.08 -12.66
N ASN A 164 16.35 -13.84 -11.84
CA ASN A 164 17.34 -14.80 -12.32
C ASN A 164 16.61 -15.86 -13.15
N SER A 165 16.64 -15.72 -14.47
CA SER A 165 15.96 -16.62 -15.40
C SER A 165 16.39 -18.08 -15.21
N GLY A 166 17.63 -18.30 -14.73
CA GLY A 166 18.14 -19.62 -14.36
C GLY A 166 17.40 -20.28 -13.19
N LEU A 167 16.96 -19.51 -12.20
CA LEU A 167 16.19 -20.04 -11.06
C LEU A 167 14.79 -20.47 -11.51
N ILE A 168 14.14 -19.69 -12.37
CA ILE A 168 12.83 -20.01 -12.93
C ILE A 168 12.90 -21.28 -13.80
N ALA A 169 13.91 -21.37 -14.67
CA ALA A 169 14.12 -22.56 -15.50
C ALA A 169 14.39 -23.82 -14.67
N ALA A 170 15.17 -23.71 -13.59
CA ALA A 170 15.45 -24.83 -12.69
C ALA A 170 14.20 -25.31 -11.95
N VAL A 171 13.36 -24.40 -11.44
CA VAL A 171 12.11 -24.77 -10.75
C VAL A 171 11.14 -25.45 -11.72
N LEU A 172 10.92 -24.88 -12.90
CA LEU A 172 10.03 -25.47 -13.90
C LEU A 172 10.54 -26.82 -14.40
N GLY A 173 11.83 -26.93 -14.71
CA GLY A 173 12.45 -28.19 -15.13
C GLY A 173 12.38 -29.27 -14.03
N GLY A 174 12.64 -28.90 -12.78
CA GLY A 174 12.54 -29.80 -11.63
C GLY A 174 11.12 -30.33 -11.40
N CYS A 175 10.10 -29.46 -11.50
CA CYS A 175 8.70 -29.88 -11.40
C CYS A 175 8.30 -30.86 -12.50
N ILE A 176 8.68 -30.59 -13.75
CA ILE A 176 8.38 -31.47 -14.89
C ILE A 176 9.06 -32.83 -14.71
N PHE A 177 10.33 -32.83 -14.32
CA PHE A 177 11.09 -34.06 -14.10
C PHE A 177 10.50 -34.91 -12.96
N ALA A 178 10.11 -34.28 -11.85
CA ALA A 178 9.46 -34.96 -10.74
C ALA A 178 8.13 -35.60 -11.15
N VAL A 179 7.29 -34.89 -11.91
CA VAL A 179 6.01 -35.43 -12.42
C VAL A 179 6.24 -36.62 -13.37
N ALA A 180 7.25 -36.55 -14.23
CA ALA A 180 7.61 -37.64 -15.12
C ALA A 180 8.07 -38.88 -14.33
N ILE A 181 8.93 -38.71 -13.32
CA ILE A 181 9.38 -39.80 -12.45
C ILE A 181 8.20 -40.44 -11.70
N ILE A 182 7.33 -39.63 -11.09
CA ILE A 182 6.17 -40.13 -10.34
C ILE A 182 5.25 -40.95 -11.27
N SER A 183 5.03 -40.48 -12.49
CA SER A 183 4.21 -41.16 -13.49
C SER A 183 4.82 -42.51 -13.92
N VAL A 184 6.14 -42.57 -14.12
CA VAL A 184 6.85 -43.82 -14.41
C VAL A 184 6.76 -44.79 -13.23
N ILE A 185 7.02 -44.34 -12.00
CA ILE A 185 6.93 -45.18 -10.79
C ILE A 185 5.50 -45.73 -10.64
N ALA A 186 4.48 -44.90 -10.82
CA ALA A 186 3.09 -45.34 -10.75
C ALA A 186 2.74 -46.39 -11.81
N ALA A 187 3.25 -46.24 -13.04
CA ALA A 187 3.08 -47.23 -14.11
C ALA A 187 3.76 -48.57 -13.76
N LEU A 188 4.98 -48.53 -13.19
CA LEU A 188 5.72 -49.71 -12.75
C LEU A 188 5.01 -50.44 -11.60
N ILE A 189 4.44 -49.70 -10.64
CA ILE A 189 3.64 -50.27 -9.54
C ILE A 189 2.38 -50.94 -10.10
N LYS A 190 1.65 -50.27 -11.00
CA LYS A 190 0.46 -50.85 -11.66
C LYS A 190 0.79 -52.13 -12.41
N ASN A 191 1.93 -52.20 -13.10
CA ASN A 191 2.37 -53.41 -13.80
C ASN A 191 2.62 -54.58 -12.84
N LYS A 192 3.36 -54.33 -11.74
CA LYS A 192 3.60 -55.35 -10.69
C LYS A 192 2.31 -55.86 -10.03
N THR A 193 1.29 -55.00 -9.88
CA THR A 193 0.00 -55.43 -9.31
C THR A 193 -0.85 -56.26 -10.28
N LYS A 194 -0.69 -56.07 -11.59
CA LYS A 194 -1.39 -56.84 -12.63
C LYS A 194 -0.87 -58.28 -12.69
N ASP A 195 0.42 -58.49 -12.46
CA ASP A 195 1.05 -59.82 -12.40
C ASP A 195 0.65 -60.63 -11.15
N ARG A 196 0.16 -59.96 -10.08
CA ARG A 196 -0.15 -60.60 -8.78
C ARG A 196 -1.59 -61.10 -8.60
N LYS A 197 -2.44 -61.16 -9.64
CA LYS A 197 -3.81 -61.71 -9.53
C LYS A 197 -4.07 -62.93 -10.42
N LYS A 198 -3.83 -64.13 -9.86
CA LYS A 198 -4.66 -65.34 -10.07
C LYS A 198 -4.29 -66.39 -9.01
N VAL A 199 -5.15 -66.60 -8.01
CA VAL A 199 -5.14 -67.81 -7.19
C VAL A 199 -6.44 -68.55 -7.51
N PRO A 200 -6.39 -69.73 -8.15
CA PRO A 200 -7.58 -70.56 -8.36
C PRO A 200 -7.95 -71.25 -7.05
N THR A 201 -9.16 -71.02 -6.56
CA THR A 201 -9.78 -71.84 -5.49
C THR A 201 -10.21 -73.16 -6.14
N GLN A 202 -9.62 -74.28 -5.73
CA GLN A 202 -10.19 -75.61 -5.97
C GLN A 202 -10.87 -76.06 -4.68
N ASP A 203 -12.16 -76.32 -4.81
CA ASP A 203 -13.03 -76.85 -3.77
C ASP A 203 -12.63 -78.31 -3.50
N LEU A 204 -12.29 -78.64 -2.25
CA LEU A 204 -12.17 -80.02 -1.80
C LEU A 204 -13.18 -80.25 -0.67
N GLU A 205 -14.25 -80.96 -1.04
CA GLU A 205 -15.16 -81.65 -0.13
C GLU A 205 -14.46 -82.82 0.62
N MET A 206 -15.18 -83.33 1.62
CA MET A 206 -14.97 -84.55 2.43
C MET A 206 -13.95 -84.44 3.59
N SER A 207 -14.19 -84.97 4.79
CA SER A 207 -15.18 -85.93 5.27
C SER A 207 -15.23 -85.85 6.80
N SER A 208 -16.42 -85.74 7.40
CA SER A 208 -16.64 -85.93 8.84
C SER A 208 -16.66 -87.44 9.14
N LYS A 209 -15.95 -87.85 10.18
CA LYS A 209 -16.17 -89.10 10.91
C LYS A 209 -16.12 -88.81 12.39
#